data_AF-A0A147JTU2-F1
#
_entry.id   AF-A0A147JTU2-F1
#
_cell.length_a   1.000
_cell.length_b   1.000
_cell.length_c   1.000
_cell.angle_alpha   90.00
_cell.angle_beta   90.00
_cell.angle_gamma   90.00
#
_symmetry.space_group_name_H-M   'P 1'
#
loop_
_entity.id
_entity.type
_entity.pdbx_description
1 polymer ?
#
loop_
_entity_poly.entity_id
_entity_poly.type
_entity_poly.pdbx_seq_one_letter_code
_entity_poly.pdbx_strand_id
1 'polypeptide(L)'
;MRRRARARRTAADVADEILEFLETGRLRDVEEVADAVGLPEEKVEKILNFLARTGFIRKGVRITRLGSNFITLPVEKWGRRL
;
A
#
# COMPACT_ATOMS: atom_id res chain seq x y z
N MET A 1 -22.00 13.80 3.07
CA MET A 1 -20.76 13.07 2.70
C MET A 1 -21.00 12.30 1.40
N ARG A 2 -20.35 12.66 0.31
CA ARG A 2 -20.46 11.92 -0.96
C ARG A 2 -19.64 10.63 -0.82
N ARG A 3 -20.30 9.49 -0.53
CA ARG A 3 -19.74 8.16 -0.85
C ARG A 3 -19.60 8.11 -2.36
N ARG A 4 -18.45 8.55 -2.90
CA ARG A 4 -18.03 8.12 -4.23
C ARG A 4 -18.04 6.60 -4.16
N ALA A 5 -18.87 5.94 -4.96
CA ALA A 5 -18.70 4.53 -5.23
C ALA A 5 -17.25 4.36 -5.68
N ARG A 6 -16.39 3.85 -4.78
CA ARG A 6 -14.97 3.66 -5.05
C ARG A 6 -14.95 2.76 -6.28
N ALA A 7 -14.40 3.26 -7.39
CA ALA A 7 -14.12 2.43 -8.56
C ALA A 7 -13.44 1.13 -8.09
N ARG A 8 -13.63 0.01 -8.80
CA ARG A 8 -12.95 -1.26 -8.45
C ARG A 8 -11.45 -0.98 -8.28
N ARG A 9 -11.00 -0.89 -7.02
CA ARG A 9 -9.59 -0.74 -6.66
C ARG A 9 -8.95 -2.11 -6.82
N THR A 10 -7.81 -2.14 -7.51
CA THR A 10 -7.00 -3.33 -7.64
C THR A 10 -6.16 -3.54 -6.39
N ALA A 11 -5.59 -4.74 -6.24
CA ALA A 11 -4.64 -5.01 -5.15
C ALA A 11 -3.39 -4.12 -5.26
N ALA A 12 -3.01 -3.72 -6.47
CA ALA A 12 -1.87 -2.82 -6.71
C ALA A 12 -2.17 -1.42 -6.17
N ASP A 13 -3.35 -0.85 -6.47
CA ASP A 13 -3.74 0.47 -5.95
C ASP A 13 -3.73 0.49 -4.42
N VAL A 14 -4.21 -0.59 -3.80
CA VAL A 14 -4.23 -0.72 -2.34
C VAL A 14 -2.81 -0.87 -1.77
N ALA A 15 -1.95 -1.65 -2.43
CA ALA A 15 -0.57 -1.80 -1.99
C ALA A 15 0.19 -0.46 -2.04
N ASP A 16 -0.08 0.36 -3.05
CA ASP A 16 0.47 1.71 -3.18
C ASP A 16 0.00 2.62 -2.03
N GLU A 17 -1.32 2.68 -1.78
CA GLU A 17 -1.91 3.41 -0.64
C GLU A 17 -1.28 2.98 0.71
N ILE A 18 -1.05 1.67 0.90
CA ILE A 18 -0.38 1.14 2.11
C ILE A 18 1.07 1.63 2.18
N LEU A 19 1.84 1.51 1.10
CA LEU A 19 3.25 1.89 1.10
C LEU A 19 3.43 3.39 1.34
N GLU A 20 2.60 4.23 0.72
CA GLU A 20 2.55 5.68 1.00
C GLU A 20 2.24 5.97 2.47
N PHE A 21 1.23 5.30 3.05
CA PHE A 21 0.88 5.47 4.47
C PHE A 21 2.05 5.11 5.40
N LEU A 22 2.83 4.10 5.04
CA LEU A 22 3.98 3.62 5.81
C LEU A 22 5.27 4.44 5.58
N GLU A 23 5.29 5.36 4.60
CA GLU A 23 6.47 6.17 4.26
C GLU A 23 7.01 6.97 5.46
N THR A 24 6.13 7.29 6.43
CA THR A 24 6.52 7.93 7.70
C THR A 24 7.56 7.15 8.51
N GLY A 25 7.83 5.88 8.16
CA GLY A 25 8.83 5.02 8.79
C GLY A 25 8.43 4.53 10.18
N ARG A 26 7.25 4.94 10.66
CA ARG A 26 6.65 4.53 11.92
C ARG A 26 6.19 3.08 11.83
N LEU A 27 6.33 2.37 12.93
CA LEU A 27 5.70 1.07 13.12
C LEU A 27 4.19 1.29 13.16
N ARG A 28 3.43 0.44 12.46
CA ARG A 28 1.96 0.47 12.46
C ARG A 28 1.43 -0.91 12.83
N ASP A 29 0.18 -0.97 13.23
CA ASP A 29 -0.55 -2.23 13.31
C ASP A 29 -1.49 -2.42 12.10
N VAL A 30 -2.10 -3.60 12.01
CA VAL A 30 -2.96 -3.98 10.88
C VAL A 30 -4.27 -3.18 10.89
N GLU A 31 -4.78 -2.84 12.07
CA GLU A 31 -6.02 -2.08 12.25
C GLU A 31 -5.83 -0.64 11.74
N GLU A 32 -4.73 0.01 12.12
CA GLU A 32 -4.36 1.35 11.61
C GLU A 32 -4.27 1.39 10.09
N VAL A 33 -3.66 0.37 9.47
CA VAL A 33 -3.57 0.29 8.01
C VAL A 33 -4.93 0.02 7.38
N ALA A 34 -5.73 -0.85 7.99
CA ALA A 34 -7.05 -1.20 7.51
C ALA A 34 -8.00 -0.01 7.50
N ASP A 35 -7.96 0.82 8.54
CA ASP A 35 -8.67 2.09 8.61
C ASP A 35 -8.16 3.06 7.53
N ALA A 36 -6.84 3.21 7.41
CA ALA A 36 -6.22 4.12 6.43
C ALA A 36 -6.63 3.81 4.98
N VAL A 37 -6.68 2.53 4.59
CA VAL A 37 -7.06 2.13 3.22
C VAL A 37 -8.56 1.79 3.07
N GLY A 38 -9.31 1.81 4.18
CA GLY A 38 -10.74 1.51 4.23
C GLY A 38 -11.07 0.11 3.71
N LEU A 39 -10.37 -0.92 4.20
CA LEU A 39 -10.59 -2.32 3.86
C LEU A 39 -10.68 -3.20 5.12
N PRO A 40 -11.35 -4.36 5.05
CA PRO A 40 -11.32 -5.33 6.13
C PRO A 40 -9.89 -5.80 6.44
N GLU A 41 -9.55 -5.94 7.72
CA GLU A 41 -8.24 -6.39 8.19
C GLU A 41 -7.76 -7.67 7.50
N GLU A 42 -8.64 -8.66 7.32
CA GLU A 42 -8.29 -9.93 6.65
C GLU A 42 -7.73 -9.73 5.22
N LYS A 43 -8.26 -8.74 4.48
CA LYS A 43 -7.75 -8.42 3.14
C LYS A 43 -6.43 -7.67 3.22
N VAL A 44 -6.32 -6.77 4.17
CA VAL A 44 -5.11 -5.96 4.41
C VAL A 44 -3.96 -6.86 4.83
N GLU A 45 -4.21 -7.81 5.73
CA GLU A 45 -3.24 -8.79 6.21
C GLU A 45 -2.66 -9.62 5.06
N LYS A 46 -3.49 -10.04 4.09
CA LYS A 46 -3.02 -10.75 2.88
C LYS A 46 -2.05 -9.90 2.05
N ILE A 47 -2.34 -8.61 1.90
CA ILE A 47 -1.49 -7.67 1.16
C ILE A 47 -0.20 -7.39 1.95
N LEU A 48 -0.29 -7.15 3.25
CA LEU A 48 0.85 -6.96 4.13
C LEU A 48 1.77 -8.19 4.13
N ASN A 49 1.22 -9.39 4.16
CA ASN A 49 2.00 -10.62 4.06
C ASN A 49 2.73 -10.72 2.71
N PHE A 50 2.10 -10.32 1.60
CA PHE A 50 2.75 -10.25 0.30
C PHE A 50 3.90 -9.22 0.28
N LEU A 51 3.66 -8.01 0.79
CA LEU A 51 4.66 -6.94 0.90
C LEU A 51 5.84 -7.33 1.82
N ALA A 52 5.56 -8.10 2.87
CA ALA A 52 6.59 -8.61 3.77
C ALA A 52 7.45 -9.69 3.10
N ARG A 53 6.83 -10.61 2.35
CA ARG A 53 7.53 -11.65 1.59
C ARG A 53 8.42 -11.09 0.48
N THR A 54 8.02 -9.97 -0.12
CA THR A 54 8.79 -9.27 -1.16
C THR A 54 9.84 -8.31 -0.57
N GLY A 55 9.85 -8.13 0.76
CA GLY A 55 10.84 -7.30 1.45
C GLY A 55 10.56 -5.80 1.40
N PHE A 56 9.39 -5.36 0.93
CA PHE A 56 8.98 -3.95 0.96
C PHE A 56 8.64 -3.47 2.37
N ILE A 57 8.17 -4.37 3.23
CA ILE A 57 7.93 -4.11 4.66
C ILE A 57 8.57 -5.19 5.54
N ARG A 58 8.81 -4.88 6.82
CA ARG A 58 9.19 -5.85 7.86
C ARG A 58 7.95 -6.32 8.64
N LYS A 59 8.10 -7.43 9.37
CA LYS A 59 7.14 -7.83 10.42
C LYS A 59 6.89 -6.64 11.37
N GLY A 60 5.62 -6.40 11.68
CA GLY A 60 5.18 -5.19 12.40
C GLY A 60 4.88 -3.98 11.51
N VAL A 61 4.59 -4.21 10.22
CA VAL A 61 4.08 -3.16 9.30
C VAL A 61 4.98 -1.92 9.28
N ARG A 62 6.28 -2.14 9.07
CA ARG A 62 7.25 -1.06 8.92
C ARG A 62 7.88 -1.10 7.54
N ILE A 63 7.85 0.01 6.82
CA ILE A 63 8.49 0.10 5.51
C ILE A 63 10.00 -0.17 5.60
N THR A 64 10.54 -0.90 4.63
CA THR A 64 11.99 -1.08 4.47
C THR A 64 12.59 0.00 3.59
N ARG A 65 13.92 0.06 3.52
CA ARG A 65 14.61 0.88 2.52
C ARG A 65 14.22 0.50 1.09
N LEU A 66 13.99 -0.79 0.82
CA LEU A 66 13.54 -1.25 -0.50
C LEU A 66 12.13 -0.70 -0.82
N GLY A 67 11.20 -0.79 0.14
CA GLY A 67 9.84 -0.24 0.01
C GLY A 67 9.84 1.26 -0.23
N SER A 68 10.60 2.01 0.56
CA SER A 68 10.69 3.46 0.41
C SER A 68 11.30 3.85 -0.95
N ASN A 69 12.38 3.19 -1.37
CA ASN A 69 12.98 3.45 -2.69
C ASN A 69 12.01 3.14 -3.84
N PHE A 70 11.20 2.08 -3.71
CA PHE A 70 10.23 1.68 -4.73
C PHE A 70 9.20 2.79 -5.00
N ILE A 71 8.66 3.43 -3.95
CA ILE A 71 7.72 4.55 -4.06
C ILE A 71 8.35 5.73 -4.82
N THR A 72 9.66 5.96 -4.64
CA THR A 72 10.37 7.07 -5.30
C THR A 72 10.77 6.78 -6.75
N LEU A 73 10.52 5.57 -7.27
CA LEU A 73 10.89 5.24 -8.63
C LEU A 73 10.01 6.04 -9.61
N PRO A 74 10.61 6.71 -10.61
CA PRO A 74 9.83 7.40 -11.64
C PRO A 74 9.09 6.36 -12.48
N VAL A 75 7.76 6.36 -12.41
CA VAL A 75 6.92 5.66 -13.38
C VAL A 75 6.63 6.60 -14.53
N GLU A 76 7.27 6.38 -15.67
CA GLU A 76 6.80 7.02 -16.90
C GLU A 76 5.35 6.59 -17.10
N LYS A 77 4.43 7.56 -17.18
CA LYS A 77 3.11 7.28 -17.75
C LYS A 77 3.40 6.85 -19.18
N TRP A 78 3.29 5.55 -19.46
CA TRP A 78 3.17 5.07 -20.83
C TRP A 78 1.89 5.71 -21.38
N GLY A 79 2.03 6.91 -21.94
CA GLY A 79 1.01 7.54 -22.74
C GLY A 79 0.69 6.54 -23.84
N ARG A 80 -0.57 6.11 -23.91
CA ARG A 80 -1.06 5.37 -25.07
C ARG A 80 -0.67 6.20 -26.29
N ARG A 81 0.35 5.75 -27.02
CA ARG A 81 0.52 6.15 -28.41
C ARG A 81 -0.69 5.54 -29.13
N LEU A 82 -1.67 6.41 -29.38
CA LEU A 82 -2.72 6.19 -30.37
C LEU A 82 -2.09 5.92 -31.74
#